data_AF-A0A3D1BSM6-F1
#
_entry.id   AF-A0A3D1BSM6-F1
#
_cell.length_a   1.000
_cell.length_b   1.000
_cell.length_c   1.000
_cell.angle_alpha   90.00
_cell.angle_beta   90.00
_cell.angle_gamma   90.00
#
_symmetry.space_group_name_H-M   'P 1'
#
loop_
_entity.id
_entity.type
_entity.pdbx_description
1 polymer ?
#
loop_
_entity_poly.entity_id
_entity_poly.type
_entity_poly.pdbx_seq_one_letter_code
_entity_poly.pdbx_strand_id
1 'polypeptide(L)'
;KVLSGEVNPSGKLAETYPLNYSDVISSDYYPGEFITSEHRESIYIGYRYYDTARLAVRFPFGHGLSYTAFNYKNLKISGNSVSLEVENIGEYTGEEVVQLYIKAHDRKVFTPEKELKAFDKIYLKPGETKTVILALDKHAFAFYHTNQKKWIVAGGQYEILIGSSSRDIRLNDQITITGNYESFYTEVDNSKYTKLQNTSLSSEDFEALLDKPLPESKQDKKKIIDENDIIEQAKYASLFGRLLYGIIILVRKWFWFIGKPILANNVMFILEMPFRSVARMSAGRFNIKMLSGLLAMVNGHFFKGLYILIREKLRRE
;
A
#
# COMPACT_ATOMS: atom_id res chain seq x y z
N LYS A 1 30.07 -9.32 -9.48
CA LYS A 1 29.80 -9.68 -8.07
C LYS A 1 28.77 -10.80 -7.98
N VAL A 2 27.46 -10.53 -8.06
CA VAL A 2 26.42 -11.59 -7.98
C VAL A 2 26.52 -12.55 -9.17
N LEU A 3 26.44 -12.05 -10.40
CA LEU A 3 26.53 -12.89 -11.62
C LEU A 3 27.81 -13.73 -11.71
N SER A 4 28.90 -13.27 -11.07
CA SER A 4 30.19 -13.95 -11.06
C SER A 4 30.38 -14.89 -9.86
N GLY A 5 29.40 -15.04 -8.98
CA GLY A 5 29.50 -15.87 -7.78
C GLY A 5 30.33 -15.29 -6.63
N GLU A 6 30.92 -14.10 -6.80
CA GLU A 6 31.69 -13.41 -5.74
C GLU A 6 30.81 -13.08 -4.53
N VAL A 7 29.51 -12.86 -4.77
CA VAL A 7 28.50 -12.64 -3.73
C VAL A 7 27.32 -13.56 -4.02
N ASN A 8 26.95 -14.38 -3.03
CA ASN A 8 25.74 -15.21 -3.10
C ASN A 8 24.49 -14.31 -2.98
N PRO A 9 23.52 -14.38 -3.91
CA PRO A 9 22.30 -13.59 -3.80
C PRO A 9 21.49 -13.99 -2.56
N SER A 10 20.99 -12.98 -1.84
CA SER A 10 20.22 -13.15 -0.61
C SER A 10 19.05 -12.17 -0.47
N GLY A 11 18.72 -11.47 -1.56
CA GLY A 11 17.56 -10.58 -1.60
C GLY A 11 16.26 -11.38 -1.68
N LYS A 12 15.23 -10.92 -0.98
CA LYS A 12 13.86 -11.45 -1.06
C LYS A 12 12.93 -10.35 -1.58
N LEU A 13 11.95 -10.70 -2.40
CA LEU A 13 11.00 -9.74 -2.96
C LEU A 13 10.15 -9.08 -1.87
N ALA A 14 10.09 -7.74 -1.90
CA ALA A 14 9.21 -6.95 -1.04
C ALA A 14 7.76 -6.86 -1.58
N GLU A 15 7.52 -7.36 -2.79
CA GLU A 15 6.24 -7.29 -3.49
C GLU A 15 5.93 -8.63 -4.17
N THR A 16 4.66 -8.86 -4.48
CA THR A 16 4.25 -10.01 -5.30
C THR A 16 4.25 -9.62 -6.76
N TYR A 17 4.82 -10.47 -7.62
CA TYR A 17 4.74 -10.28 -9.07
C TYR A 17 3.60 -11.12 -9.63
N PRO A 18 2.48 -10.51 -10.04
CA PRO A 18 1.36 -11.24 -10.62
C PRO A 18 1.73 -11.83 -11.99
N LEU A 19 0.92 -12.76 -12.49
CA LEU A 19 1.09 -13.29 -13.84
C LEU A 19 0.67 -12.25 -14.88
N ASN A 20 -0.46 -11.56 -14.63
CA ASN A 20 -1.01 -10.49 -15.46
C ASN A 20 -1.43 -9.29 -14.61
N TYR A 21 -1.49 -8.10 -15.21
CA TYR A 21 -2.00 -6.91 -14.52
C TYR A 21 -3.47 -7.07 -14.11
N SER A 22 -4.29 -7.78 -14.91
CA SER A 22 -5.69 -8.09 -14.58
C SER A 22 -5.86 -8.97 -13.35
N ASP A 23 -4.80 -9.64 -12.88
CA ASP A 23 -4.84 -10.41 -11.62
C ASP A 23 -4.68 -9.51 -10.39
N VAL A 24 -4.36 -8.22 -10.57
CA VAL A 24 -4.31 -7.26 -9.47
C VAL A 24 -5.75 -6.91 -9.09
N ILE A 25 -6.10 -7.11 -7.82
CA ILE A 25 -7.46 -6.89 -7.27
C ILE A 25 -8.03 -5.48 -7.55
N SER A 26 -7.16 -4.48 -7.70
CA SER A 26 -7.55 -3.10 -7.99
C SER A 26 -7.47 -2.70 -9.46
N SER A 27 -7.07 -3.62 -10.35
CA SER A 27 -6.88 -3.30 -11.78
C SER A 27 -8.13 -2.77 -12.47
N ASP A 28 -9.33 -3.20 -12.04
CA ASP A 28 -10.61 -2.79 -12.63
C ASP A 28 -11.06 -1.38 -12.25
N TYR A 29 -10.60 -0.85 -11.11
CA TYR A 29 -11.04 0.46 -10.58
C TYR A 29 -9.89 1.43 -10.29
N TYR A 30 -8.63 1.02 -10.47
CA TYR A 30 -7.48 1.93 -10.44
C TYR A 30 -7.39 2.72 -11.77
N PRO A 31 -7.09 4.03 -11.76
CA PRO A 31 -6.60 4.87 -10.65
C PRO A 31 -7.67 5.52 -9.76
N GLY A 32 -8.92 5.07 -9.85
CA GLY A 32 -10.07 5.65 -9.15
C GLY A 32 -11.00 6.41 -10.08
N GLU A 33 -11.97 7.09 -9.49
CA GLU A 33 -12.85 8.04 -10.18
C GLU A 33 -12.34 9.48 -10.00
N PHE A 34 -13.07 10.48 -10.49
CA PHE A 34 -12.60 11.87 -10.57
C PHE A 34 -12.09 12.45 -9.26
N ILE A 35 -12.84 12.29 -8.16
CA ILE A 35 -12.51 12.89 -6.86
C ILE A 35 -12.29 11.87 -5.74
N THR A 36 -12.48 10.58 -6.03
CA THR A 36 -12.31 9.49 -5.06
C THR A 36 -11.33 8.44 -5.59
N SER A 37 -10.48 7.94 -4.70
CA SER A 37 -9.68 6.74 -4.92
C SER A 37 -10.10 5.70 -3.88
N GLU A 38 -10.87 4.71 -4.33
CA GLU A 38 -11.48 3.71 -3.46
C GLU A 38 -10.56 2.51 -3.30
N HIS A 39 -10.16 2.22 -2.06
CA HIS A 39 -9.41 1.01 -1.72
C HIS A 39 -10.36 -0.14 -1.40
N ARG A 40 -11.08 -0.59 -2.43
CA ARG A 40 -12.12 -1.63 -2.28
C ARG A 40 -11.53 -2.93 -1.78
N GLU A 41 -10.28 -3.23 -2.10
CA GLU A 41 -9.53 -4.40 -1.64
C GLU A 41 -9.31 -4.46 -0.13
N SER A 42 -9.54 -3.35 0.59
CA SER A 42 -9.36 -3.27 2.04
C SER A 42 -7.96 -3.75 2.46
N ILE A 43 -7.85 -4.72 3.38
CA ILE A 43 -6.55 -5.24 3.85
C ILE A 43 -5.90 -6.23 2.87
N TYR A 44 -6.60 -6.62 1.80
CA TYR A 44 -6.14 -7.63 0.85
C TYR A 44 -5.24 -6.98 -0.22
N ILE A 45 -4.08 -6.51 0.23
CA ILE A 45 -3.06 -5.88 -0.63
C ILE A 45 -1.88 -6.84 -0.79
N GLY A 46 -1.42 -7.01 -2.04
CA GLY A 46 -0.28 -7.86 -2.36
C GLY A 46 -0.54 -9.33 -1.99
N TYR A 47 0.42 -9.99 -1.35
CA TYR A 47 0.31 -11.43 -1.01
C TYR A 47 -0.89 -11.75 -0.12
N ARG A 48 -1.38 -10.79 0.68
CA ARG A 48 -2.60 -10.97 1.48
C ARG A 48 -3.78 -11.33 0.59
N TYR A 49 -3.91 -10.70 -0.57
CA TYR A 49 -4.90 -11.05 -1.58
C TYR A 49 -4.59 -12.39 -2.25
N TYR A 50 -3.42 -12.50 -2.90
CA TYR A 50 -3.12 -13.66 -3.73
C TYR A 50 -3.12 -14.98 -2.97
N ASP A 51 -2.69 -14.98 -1.70
CA ASP A 51 -2.69 -16.18 -0.87
C ASP A 51 -4.10 -16.52 -0.36
N THR A 52 -4.91 -15.52 -0.01
CA THR A 52 -6.32 -15.72 0.41
C THR A 52 -7.19 -16.20 -0.76
N ALA A 53 -7.05 -15.56 -1.93
CA ALA A 53 -7.72 -15.92 -3.17
C ALA A 53 -7.12 -17.17 -3.84
N ARG A 54 -5.99 -17.69 -3.31
CA ARG A 54 -5.28 -18.86 -3.86
C ARG A 54 -4.92 -18.72 -5.35
N LEU A 55 -4.57 -17.51 -5.78
CA LEU A 55 -4.22 -17.22 -7.16
C LEU A 55 -2.75 -17.56 -7.44
N ALA A 56 -2.45 -18.01 -8.65
CA ALA A 56 -1.07 -18.19 -9.10
C ALA A 56 -0.39 -16.83 -9.31
N VAL A 57 0.91 -16.76 -9.01
CA VAL A 57 1.73 -15.56 -9.17
C VAL A 57 3.06 -15.95 -9.79
N ARG A 58 3.70 -15.03 -10.51
CA ARG A 58 5.01 -15.29 -11.11
C ARG A 58 6.09 -15.45 -10.05
N PHE A 59 6.12 -14.55 -9.08
CA PHE A 59 6.96 -14.66 -7.90
C PHE A 59 6.19 -14.18 -6.66
N PRO A 60 6.10 -15.00 -5.60
CA PRO A 60 5.40 -14.60 -4.39
C PRO A 60 6.21 -13.60 -3.55
N PHE A 61 5.53 -12.90 -2.64
CA PHE A 61 6.19 -12.08 -1.64
C PHE A 61 7.21 -12.89 -0.85
N GLY A 62 8.36 -12.26 -0.55
CA GLY A 62 9.45 -12.89 0.17
C GLY A 62 10.22 -13.93 -0.65
N HIS A 63 9.94 -14.11 -1.94
CA HIS A 63 10.70 -15.04 -2.79
C HIS A 63 12.10 -14.51 -3.10
N GLY A 64 13.09 -15.40 -3.11
CA GLY A 64 14.45 -15.11 -3.54
C GLY A 64 15.32 -16.35 -3.42
N LEU A 65 16.08 -16.63 -4.49
CA LEU A 65 16.98 -17.78 -4.59
C LEU A 65 18.35 -17.46 -4.01
N SER A 66 19.11 -18.53 -3.75
CA SER A 66 20.49 -18.50 -3.28
C SER A 66 21.31 -19.50 -4.09
N TYR A 67 22.63 -19.34 -4.11
CA TYR A 67 23.56 -20.36 -4.62
C TYR A 67 23.81 -21.50 -3.62
N THR A 68 23.26 -21.39 -2.40
CA THR A 68 23.27 -22.48 -1.42
C THR A 68 21.84 -22.87 -1.02
N ALA A 69 21.70 -23.95 -0.27
CA ALA A 69 20.43 -24.41 0.28
C ALA A 69 20.46 -24.36 1.80
N PHE A 70 19.30 -24.11 2.41
CA PHE A 70 19.15 -24.00 3.85
C PHE A 70 18.10 -25.00 4.36
N ASN A 71 18.38 -25.66 5.48
CA ASN A 71 17.44 -26.52 6.18
C ASN A 71 16.94 -25.84 7.46
N TYR A 72 15.68 -26.06 7.81
CA TYR A 72 15.00 -25.44 8.95
C TYR A 72 14.55 -26.56 9.88
N LYS A 73 14.87 -26.47 11.17
CA LYS A 73 14.49 -27.50 12.16
C LYS A 73 14.27 -26.92 13.56
N ASN A 74 13.76 -27.75 14.47
CA ASN A 74 13.66 -27.46 15.91
C ASN A 74 12.85 -26.19 16.24
N LEU A 75 11.69 -26.01 15.60
CA LEU A 75 10.76 -24.92 15.91
C LEU A 75 10.30 -25.02 17.37
N LYS A 76 10.39 -23.90 18.10
CA LYS A 76 9.92 -23.76 19.49
C LYS A 76 9.26 -22.42 19.68
N ILE A 77 8.08 -22.44 20.30
CA ILE A 77 7.32 -21.26 20.69
C ILE A 77 7.52 -21.06 22.19
N SER A 78 7.87 -19.85 22.62
CA SER A 78 8.10 -19.55 24.05
C SER A 78 7.71 -18.10 24.35
N GLY A 79 6.59 -17.93 25.06
CA GLY A 79 6.03 -16.63 25.38
C GLY A 79 5.71 -15.84 24.11
N ASN A 80 6.36 -14.69 23.95
CA ASN A 80 6.24 -13.82 22.77
C ASN A 80 7.40 -14.01 21.76
N SER A 81 8.07 -15.15 21.79
CA SER A 81 9.20 -15.43 20.88
C SER A 81 9.04 -16.79 20.21
N VAL A 82 9.53 -16.87 18.98
CA VAL A 82 9.60 -18.10 18.20
C VAL A 82 11.05 -18.32 17.82
N SER A 83 11.57 -19.50 18.14
CA SER A 83 12.95 -19.88 17.85
C SER A 83 13.02 -21.12 16.98
N LEU A 84 14.06 -21.21 16.15
CA LEU A 84 14.32 -22.34 15.28
C LEU A 84 15.82 -22.41 14.96
N GLU A 85 16.26 -23.55 14.46
CA GLU A 85 17.60 -23.71 13.89
C GLU A 85 17.54 -23.63 12.36
N VAL A 86 18.49 -22.91 11.79
CA VAL A 86 18.71 -22.85 10.34
C VAL A 86 20.14 -23.28 10.05
N GLU A 87 20.26 -24.23 9.15
CA GLU A 87 21.52 -24.84 8.73
C GLU A 87 21.78 -24.57 7.26
N ASN A 88 22.98 -24.16 6.89
CA ASN A 88 23.40 -24.10 5.50
C ASN A 88 23.90 -25.48 5.07
N ILE A 89 23.11 -26.16 4.24
CA ILE A 89 23.35 -27.54 3.80
C ILE A 89 24.01 -27.62 2.42
N GLY A 90 24.34 -26.49 1.81
CA GLY A 90 25.04 -26.45 0.52
C GLY A 90 26.53 -26.12 0.65
N GLU A 91 27.18 -25.97 -0.50
CA GLU A 91 28.64 -25.82 -0.60
C GLU A 91 29.13 -24.36 -0.51
N TYR A 92 28.20 -23.40 -0.62
CA TYR A 92 28.53 -21.99 -0.64
C TYR A 92 28.06 -21.29 0.63
N THR A 93 28.88 -20.37 1.12
CA THR A 93 28.43 -19.39 2.10
C THR A 93 27.25 -18.61 1.53
N GLY A 94 26.24 -18.36 2.35
CA GLY A 94 25.06 -17.58 1.96
C GLY A 94 24.40 -16.89 3.13
N GLU A 95 23.42 -16.06 2.82
CA GLU A 95 22.53 -15.49 3.82
C GLU A 95 21.09 -15.94 3.54
N GLU A 96 20.36 -16.26 4.59
CA GLU A 96 18.95 -16.64 4.53
C GLU A 96 18.10 -15.64 5.29
N VAL A 97 16.91 -15.34 4.78
CA VAL A 97 15.90 -14.52 5.45
C VAL A 97 14.79 -15.44 5.93
N VAL A 98 14.78 -15.70 7.24
CA VAL A 98 13.72 -16.47 7.89
C VAL A 98 12.50 -15.57 8.05
N GLN A 99 11.34 -16.03 7.59
CA GLN A 99 10.09 -15.27 7.63
C GLN A 99 9.06 -16.00 8.49
N LEU A 100 8.48 -15.29 9.47
CA LEU A 100 7.42 -15.79 10.33
C LEU A 100 6.10 -15.15 9.93
N TYR A 101 5.15 -16.01 9.60
CA TYR A 101 3.77 -15.66 9.31
C TYR A 101 2.84 -16.24 10.38
N ILE A 102 1.73 -15.54 10.63
CA ILE A 102 0.65 -16.02 11.50
C ILE A 102 -0.61 -16.20 10.69
N LYS A 103 -1.27 -17.33 10.88
CA LYS A 103 -2.58 -17.67 10.29
C LYS A 103 -3.60 -17.91 11.40
N ALA A 104 -4.78 -17.29 11.29
CA ALA A 104 -5.89 -17.56 12.19
C ALA A 104 -6.75 -18.70 11.63
N HIS A 105 -7.09 -19.71 12.44
CA HIS A 105 -8.00 -20.79 12.04
C HIS A 105 -9.47 -20.37 12.15
N ASP A 106 -9.82 -19.79 13.29
CA ASP A 106 -11.15 -19.27 13.54
C ASP A 106 -11.22 -17.83 13.01
N ARG A 107 -11.64 -17.66 11.76
CA ARG A 107 -11.92 -16.33 11.15
C ARG A 107 -13.15 -15.67 11.77
N LYS A 108 -13.16 -15.50 13.09
CA LYS A 108 -14.11 -14.67 13.84
C LYS A 108 -14.00 -13.19 13.44
N VAL A 109 -12.90 -12.85 12.77
CA VAL A 109 -12.55 -11.51 12.32
C VAL A 109 -12.01 -11.57 10.90
N PHE A 110 -12.25 -10.48 10.18
CA PHE A 110 -11.75 -10.21 8.83
C PHE A 110 -10.21 -10.26 8.80
N THR A 111 -9.64 -11.33 8.23
CA THR A 111 -8.19 -11.59 8.23
C THR A 111 -7.74 -12.23 6.91
N PRO A 112 -6.51 -11.97 6.46
CA PRO A 112 -5.88 -12.68 5.34
C PRO A 112 -5.61 -14.15 5.68
N GLU A 113 -5.25 -14.95 4.66
CA GLU A 113 -4.80 -16.33 4.85
C GLU A 113 -3.65 -16.44 5.85
N LYS A 114 -2.71 -15.49 5.80
CA LYS A 114 -1.62 -15.35 6.75
C LYS A 114 -0.99 -13.97 6.63
N GLU A 115 -0.31 -13.53 7.67
CA GLU A 115 0.38 -12.24 7.72
C GLU A 115 1.81 -12.39 8.26
N LEU A 116 2.78 -11.76 7.59
CA LEU A 116 4.15 -11.63 8.08
C LEU A 116 4.16 -10.82 9.38
N LYS A 117 4.77 -11.35 10.44
CA LYS A 117 4.89 -10.69 11.75
C LYS A 117 6.33 -10.46 12.20
N ALA A 118 7.27 -11.26 11.71
CA ALA A 118 8.68 -11.07 11.99
C ALA A 118 9.53 -11.68 10.87
N PHE A 119 10.75 -11.18 10.72
CA PHE A 119 11.77 -11.82 9.90
C PHE A 119 13.16 -11.50 10.45
N ASP A 120 14.13 -12.35 10.16
CA ASP A 120 15.54 -12.10 10.49
C ASP A 120 16.43 -12.62 9.36
N LYS A 121 17.58 -11.96 9.16
CA LYS A 121 18.54 -12.31 8.12
C LYS A 121 19.83 -12.80 8.77
N ILE A 122 20.21 -14.02 8.44
CA ILE A 122 21.38 -14.67 9.01
C ILE A 122 22.39 -15.05 7.93
N TYR A 123 23.67 -14.87 8.25
CA TYR A 123 24.79 -15.34 7.44
C TYR A 123 25.25 -16.71 7.95
N LEU A 124 25.48 -17.66 7.04
CA LEU A 124 25.90 -19.03 7.36
C LEU A 124 26.97 -19.52 6.38
N LYS A 125 28.08 -20.03 6.91
CA LYS A 125 29.07 -20.83 6.16
C LYS A 125 28.51 -22.23 5.83
N PRO A 126 29.06 -22.96 4.85
CA PRO A 126 28.70 -24.35 4.59
C PRO A 126 28.77 -25.21 5.87
N GLY A 127 27.70 -25.96 6.15
CA GLY A 127 27.55 -26.81 7.34
C GLY A 127 27.30 -26.06 8.65
N GLU A 128 27.29 -24.72 8.65
CA GLU A 128 27.00 -23.95 9.86
C GLU A 128 25.50 -24.01 10.19
N THR A 129 25.18 -24.17 11.49
CA THR A 129 23.83 -24.04 12.03
C THR A 129 23.77 -22.87 12.99
N LYS A 130 22.74 -22.03 12.89
CA LYS A 130 22.44 -20.96 13.86
C LYS A 130 21.02 -21.06 14.37
N THR A 131 20.84 -20.71 15.63
CA THR A 131 19.51 -20.46 16.21
C THR A 131 19.05 -19.05 15.86
N VAL A 132 17.87 -18.95 15.27
CA VAL A 132 17.17 -17.69 15.00
C VAL A 132 16.09 -17.49 16.03
N ILE A 133 15.93 -16.27 16.54
CA ILE A 133 14.90 -15.91 17.51
C ILE A 133 14.11 -14.73 16.96
N LEU A 134 12.84 -14.96 16.68
CA LEU A 134 11.90 -13.98 16.15
C LEU A 134 10.96 -13.53 17.25
N ALA A 135 11.01 -12.24 17.60
CA ALA A 135 10.11 -11.65 18.58
C ALA A 135 8.77 -11.29 17.95
N LEU A 136 7.68 -11.62 18.63
CA LEU A 136 6.32 -11.21 18.32
C LEU A 136 5.98 -9.96 19.13
N ASP A 137 5.60 -8.89 18.43
CA ASP A 137 5.16 -7.66 19.08
C ASP A 137 3.74 -7.81 19.68
N LYS A 138 3.31 -6.77 20.41
CA LYS A 138 1.99 -6.72 21.07
C LYS A 138 0.80 -6.77 20.09
N HIS A 139 1.02 -6.59 18.80
CA HIS A 139 0.04 -6.60 17.73
C HIS A 139 0.15 -7.83 16.82
N ALA A 140 1.04 -8.78 17.12
CA ALA A 140 1.23 -9.99 16.33
C ALA A 140 -0.09 -10.74 16.07
N PHE A 141 -0.98 -10.75 17.05
CA PHE A 141 -2.31 -11.38 17.00
C PHE A 141 -3.47 -10.38 17.04
N ALA A 142 -3.18 -9.08 16.91
CA ALA A 142 -4.20 -8.05 17.00
C ALA A 142 -4.71 -7.61 15.62
N PHE A 143 -5.99 -7.25 15.57
CA PHE A 143 -6.60 -6.54 14.46
C PHE A 143 -7.10 -5.17 14.93
N TYR A 144 -7.29 -4.23 14.02
CA TYR A 144 -7.84 -2.92 14.35
C TYR A 144 -9.37 -2.95 14.26
N HIS A 145 -10.05 -2.74 15.38
CA HIS A 145 -11.51 -2.67 15.41
C HIS A 145 -11.96 -1.25 15.12
N THR A 146 -12.60 -1.02 13.97
CA THR A 146 -13.00 0.31 13.49
C THR A 146 -14.02 1.01 14.39
N ASN A 147 -15.06 0.31 14.85
CA ASN A 147 -16.07 0.90 15.74
C ASN A 147 -15.51 1.26 17.13
N GLN A 148 -14.67 0.39 17.71
CA GLN A 148 -14.05 0.63 19.02
C GLN A 148 -12.76 1.49 18.94
N LYS A 149 -12.28 1.78 17.72
CA LYS A 149 -11.08 2.58 17.43
C LYS A 149 -9.82 2.13 18.16
N LYS A 150 -9.63 0.82 18.35
CA LYS A 150 -8.50 0.24 19.08
C LYS A 150 -8.07 -1.11 18.51
N TRP A 151 -6.84 -1.49 18.82
CA TRP A 151 -6.33 -2.83 18.56
C TRP A 151 -6.95 -3.84 19.53
N ILE A 152 -7.41 -4.98 19.02
CA ILE A 152 -8.02 -6.06 19.79
C ILE A 152 -7.39 -7.38 19.39
N VAL A 153 -7.10 -8.23 20.37
CA VAL A 153 -6.65 -9.60 20.14
C VAL A 153 -7.86 -10.52 20.11
N ALA A 154 -8.10 -11.16 18.97
CA ALA A 154 -9.13 -12.18 18.85
C ALA A 154 -8.62 -13.49 19.47
N GLY A 155 -9.26 -13.96 20.54
CA GLY A 155 -8.89 -15.25 21.14
C GLY A 155 -9.24 -16.41 20.23
N GLY A 156 -8.35 -17.40 20.12
CA GLY A 156 -8.57 -18.57 19.27
C GLY A 156 -7.30 -19.35 18.95
N GLN A 157 -7.45 -20.31 18.04
CA GLN A 157 -6.33 -21.09 17.51
C GLN A 157 -5.66 -20.36 16.33
N TYR A 158 -4.33 -20.31 16.40
CA TYR A 158 -3.46 -19.75 15.39
C TYR A 158 -2.40 -20.76 14.98
N GLU A 159 -1.90 -20.60 13.76
CA GLU A 159 -0.76 -21.34 13.23
C GLU A 159 0.41 -20.37 13.06
N ILE A 160 1.56 -20.74 13.64
CA ILE A 160 2.85 -20.10 13.39
C ILE A 160 3.46 -20.81 12.20
N LEU A 161 3.76 -20.06 11.14
CA LEU A 161 4.29 -20.57 9.88
C LEU A 161 5.68 -19.98 9.65
N ILE A 162 6.71 -20.81 9.53
CA ILE A 162 8.07 -20.39 9.22
C ILE A 162 8.43 -20.80 7.80
N GLY A 163 8.89 -19.83 7.00
CA GLY A 163 9.23 -20.05 5.61
C GLY A 163 10.44 -19.25 5.12
N SER A 164 10.86 -19.58 3.90
CA SER A 164 11.85 -18.80 3.14
C SER A 164 11.20 -17.76 2.20
N SER A 165 9.87 -17.88 2.01
CA SER A 165 8.98 -16.96 1.28
C SER A 165 7.53 -17.17 1.74
N SER A 166 6.59 -16.34 1.31
CA SER A 166 5.16 -16.52 1.66
C SER A 166 4.54 -17.82 1.12
N ARG A 167 5.20 -18.49 0.17
CA ARG A 167 4.75 -19.77 -0.41
C ARG A 167 5.74 -20.92 -0.29
N ASP A 168 6.81 -20.74 0.47
CA ASP A 168 7.76 -21.80 0.84
C ASP A 168 7.80 -21.87 2.37
N ILE A 169 6.74 -22.47 2.95
CA ILE A 169 6.60 -22.72 4.38
C ILE A 169 7.24 -24.08 4.68
N ARG A 170 8.17 -24.11 5.63
CA ARG A 170 9.01 -25.26 5.94
C ARG A 170 8.73 -25.86 7.31
N LEU A 171 8.36 -25.03 8.28
CA LEU A 171 7.93 -25.45 9.61
C LEU A 171 6.62 -24.78 9.97
N ASN A 172 5.78 -25.47 10.73
CA ASN A 172 4.61 -24.90 11.34
C ASN A 172 4.39 -25.50 12.73
N ASP A 173 3.69 -24.75 13.59
CA ASP A 173 3.21 -25.22 14.87
C ASP A 173 1.95 -24.42 15.28
N GLN A 174 1.13 -24.99 16.14
CA GLN A 174 -0.11 -24.36 16.59
C GLN A 174 0.06 -23.66 17.94
N ILE A 175 -0.65 -22.55 18.12
CA ILE A 175 -0.71 -21.83 19.38
C ILE A 175 -2.14 -21.37 19.66
N THR A 176 -2.57 -21.47 20.91
CA THR A 176 -3.83 -20.89 21.38
C THR A 176 -3.54 -19.55 22.04
N ILE A 177 -4.22 -18.50 21.57
CA ILE A 177 -4.14 -17.17 22.16
C ILE A 177 -5.41 -16.89 22.94
N THR A 178 -5.24 -16.49 24.19
CA THR A 178 -6.35 -15.96 25.00
C THR A 178 -6.66 -14.54 24.55
N GLY A 179 -7.93 -14.27 24.26
CA GLY A 179 -8.40 -12.95 23.86
C GLY A 179 -9.87 -12.78 24.18
N ASN A 180 -10.27 -11.53 24.36
CA ASN A 180 -11.52 -11.15 25.03
C ASN A 180 -12.60 -10.74 24.01
N TYR A 181 -12.42 -11.14 22.75
CA TYR A 181 -13.29 -10.74 21.65
C TYR A 181 -14.30 -11.84 21.36
N GLU A 182 -15.54 -11.61 21.76
CA GLU A 182 -16.69 -12.32 21.22
C GLU A 182 -17.08 -11.65 19.89
N SER A 183 -17.33 -12.47 18.86
CA SER A 183 -17.58 -11.98 17.51
C SER A 183 -18.78 -11.04 17.48
N PHE A 184 -18.56 -9.78 17.09
CA PHE A 184 -19.63 -8.81 16.81
C PHE A 184 -19.99 -8.74 15.32
N TYR A 185 -19.30 -9.49 14.46
CA TYR A 185 -19.71 -9.65 13.06
C TYR A 185 -20.87 -10.66 12.99
N THR A 186 -21.99 -10.32 13.61
CA THR A 186 -23.28 -10.86 13.22
C THR A 186 -23.75 -10.01 12.02
N GLU A 187 -23.86 -10.62 10.85
CA GLU A 187 -24.68 -10.13 9.72
C GLU A 187 -24.14 -9.02 8.80
N VAL A 188 -22.84 -8.94 8.53
CA VAL A 188 -22.40 -8.40 7.22
C VAL A 188 -21.96 -9.58 6.38
N ASP A 189 -22.67 -9.85 5.28
CA ASP A 189 -22.28 -10.87 4.29
C ASP A 189 -20.99 -10.44 3.57
N ASN A 190 -19.87 -10.61 4.27
CA ASN A 190 -18.51 -10.39 3.77
C ASN A 190 -18.00 -11.65 3.03
N SER A 191 -18.89 -12.51 2.52
CA SER A 191 -18.50 -13.75 1.83
C SER A 191 -17.52 -13.49 0.68
N LYS A 192 -17.73 -12.38 -0.05
CA LYS A 192 -16.82 -11.91 -1.11
C LYS A 192 -15.40 -11.65 -0.60
N TYR A 193 -15.26 -11.02 0.56
CA TYR A 193 -13.95 -10.75 1.16
C TYR A 193 -13.33 -11.95 1.88
N THR A 194 -14.12 -12.96 2.23
CA THR A 194 -13.63 -14.12 3.00
C THR A 194 -12.85 -15.10 2.12
N LYS A 195 -13.22 -15.22 0.84
CA LYS A 195 -12.54 -16.13 -0.13
C LYS A 195 -11.85 -15.40 -1.27
N LEU A 196 -12.38 -14.27 -1.75
CA LEU A 196 -11.80 -13.42 -2.82
C LEU A 196 -11.46 -14.12 -4.16
N GLN A 197 -11.86 -15.37 -4.35
CA GLN A 197 -11.63 -16.12 -5.58
C GLN A 197 -12.48 -15.54 -6.71
N ASN A 198 -11.84 -15.12 -7.80
CA ASN A 198 -12.48 -14.57 -9.01
C ASN A 198 -13.52 -13.48 -8.69
N THR A 199 -13.25 -12.67 -7.66
CA THR A 199 -14.21 -11.68 -7.17
C THR A 199 -13.80 -10.31 -7.67
N SER A 200 -14.65 -9.69 -8.50
CA SER A 200 -14.65 -8.25 -8.71
C SER A 200 -15.36 -7.58 -7.52
N LEU A 201 -14.78 -6.51 -6.98
CA LEU A 201 -15.34 -5.76 -5.86
C LEU A 201 -16.07 -4.52 -6.38
N SER A 202 -17.40 -4.54 -6.28
CA SER A 202 -18.22 -3.40 -6.70
C SER A 202 -18.25 -2.29 -5.65
N SER A 203 -18.82 -1.14 -6.00
CA SER A 203 -19.06 -0.05 -5.05
C SER A 203 -19.98 -0.49 -3.92
N GLU A 204 -21.02 -1.27 -4.23
CA GLU A 204 -21.98 -1.80 -3.25
C GLU A 204 -21.31 -2.76 -2.26
N ASP A 205 -20.37 -3.59 -2.75
CA ASP A 205 -19.58 -4.47 -1.88
C ASP A 205 -18.71 -3.68 -0.89
N PHE A 206 -18.19 -2.53 -1.33
CA PHE A 206 -17.36 -1.68 -0.49
C PHE A 206 -18.20 -0.84 0.48
N GLU A 207 -19.37 -0.34 0.07
CA GLU A 207 -20.34 0.32 0.96
C GLU A 207 -20.81 -0.62 2.08
N ALA A 208 -21.11 -1.87 1.74
CA ALA A 208 -21.50 -2.89 2.71
C ALA A 208 -20.37 -3.17 3.72
N LEU A 209 -19.11 -3.20 3.26
CA LEU A 209 -17.95 -3.35 4.15
C LEU A 209 -17.77 -2.14 5.09
N LEU A 210 -18.01 -0.93 4.59
CA LEU A 210 -17.87 0.32 5.35
C LEU A 210 -19.06 0.62 6.27
N ASP A 211 -20.19 -0.05 6.04
CA ASP A 211 -21.50 0.25 6.64
C ASP A 211 -21.92 1.72 6.40
N LYS A 212 -21.55 2.28 5.25
CA LYS A 212 -21.77 3.69 4.87
C LYS A 212 -21.81 3.85 3.35
N PRO A 213 -22.61 4.80 2.82
CA PRO A 213 -22.57 5.15 1.41
C PRO A 213 -21.22 5.76 1.04
N LEU A 214 -20.76 5.52 -0.19
CA LEU A 214 -19.57 6.14 -0.72
C LEU A 214 -19.82 7.64 -0.95
N PRO A 215 -18.78 8.49 -0.76
CA PRO A 215 -18.89 9.89 -1.15
C PRO A 215 -19.11 10.01 -2.66
N GLU A 216 -19.73 11.10 -3.10
CA GLU A 216 -19.90 11.37 -4.52
C GLU A 216 -18.53 11.40 -5.21
N SER A 217 -18.37 10.57 -6.23
CA SER A 217 -17.13 10.38 -6.98
C SER A 217 -17.05 11.26 -8.24
N LYS A 218 -18.20 11.82 -8.65
CA LYS A 218 -18.33 12.67 -9.82
C LYS A 218 -18.01 14.11 -9.47
N GLN A 219 -17.37 14.79 -10.42
CA GLN A 219 -17.11 16.20 -10.28
C GLN A 219 -18.39 17.02 -10.49
N ASP A 220 -18.80 17.74 -9.46
CA ASP A 220 -19.76 18.83 -9.62
C ASP A 220 -19.09 20.00 -10.36
N LYS A 221 -19.45 20.18 -11.64
CA LYS A 221 -18.97 21.28 -12.49
C LYS A 221 -19.39 22.66 -11.98
N LYS A 222 -20.35 22.74 -11.06
CA LYS A 222 -20.80 23.98 -10.43
C LYS A 222 -20.09 24.26 -9.11
N LYS A 223 -19.29 23.31 -8.60
CA LYS A 223 -18.51 23.49 -7.38
C LYS A 223 -17.51 24.62 -7.55
N ILE A 224 -17.47 25.51 -6.57
CA ILE A 224 -16.41 26.51 -6.42
C ILE A 224 -15.15 25.78 -5.97
N ILE A 225 -14.06 25.92 -6.75
CA ILE A 225 -12.76 25.35 -6.44
C ILE A 225 -12.14 26.09 -5.25
N ASP A 226 -11.75 25.36 -4.22
CA ASP A 226 -11.07 25.88 -3.03
C ASP A 226 -9.58 25.49 -2.97
N GLU A 227 -8.91 25.85 -1.87
CA GLU A 227 -7.47 25.62 -1.69
C GLU A 227 -7.06 24.16 -1.46
N ASN A 228 -8.02 23.28 -1.14
CA ASN A 228 -7.83 21.85 -0.92
C ASN A 228 -8.16 21.01 -2.16
N ASP A 229 -8.87 21.59 -3.13
CA ASP A 229 -9.07 20.97 -4.44
C ASP A 229 -7.75 20.89 -5.22
N ILE A 230 -7.61 19.85 -6.05
CA ILE A 230 -6.41 19.63 -6.86
C ILE A 230 -6.38 20.55 -8.08
N ILE A 231 -5.18 20.91 -8.53
CA ILE A 231 -4.98 21.84 -9.66
C ILE A 231 -5.65 21.33 -10.95
N GLU A 232 -5.68 20.01 -11.17
CA GLU A 232 -6.34 19.43 -12.33
C GLU A 232 -7.83 19.83 -12.46
N GLN A 233 -8.55 19.97 -11.35
CA GLN A 233 -9.98 20.30 -11.37
C GLN A 233 -10.27 21.67 -12.01
N ALA A 234 -9.28 22.55 -12.08
CA ALA A 234 -9.39 23.85 -12.74
C ALA A 234 -9.88 23.75 -14.19
N LYS A 235 -9.57 22.64 -14.89
CA LYS A 235 -9.98 22.45 -16.29
C LYS A 235 -11.51 22.45 -16.48
N TYR A 236 -12.29 22.31 -15.42
CA TYR A 236 -13.74 22.30 -15.48
C TYR A 236 -14.39 23.56 -14.89
N ALA A 237 -13.65 24.41 -14.19
CA ALA A 237 -14.19 25.55 -13.46
C ALA A 237 -14.47 26.79 -14.33
N SER A 238 -13.57 27.13 -15.25
CA SER A 238 -13.72 28.33 -16.09
C SER A 238 -12.88 28.28 -17.37
N LEU A 239 -12.98 29.31 -18.21
CA LEU A 239 -12.08 29.49 -19.35
C LEU A 239 -10.62 29.64 -18.91
N PHE A 240 -10.37 30.41 -17.85
CA PHE A 240 -9.02 30.56 -17.31
C PHE A 240 -8.48 29.24 -16.75
N GLY A 241 -9.32 28.49 -16.02
CA GLY A 241 -8.92 27.18 -15.51
C GLY A 241 -8.58 26.16 -16.63
N ARG A 242 -9.36 26.16 -17.73
CA ARG A 242 -9.05 25.39 -18.95
C ARG A 242 -7.71 25.80 -19.57
N LEU A 243 -7.45 27.10 -19.67
CA LEU A 243 -6.19 27.63 -20.19
C LEU A 243 -5.01 27.22 -19.30
N LEU A 244 -5.14 27.37 -17.98
CA LEU A 244 -4.12 26.98 -17.00
C LEU A 244 -3.74 25.50 -17.14
N TYR A 245 -4.75 24.62 -17.18
CA TYR A 245 -4.54 23.19 -17.42
C TYR A 245 -3.83 22.94 -18.77
N GLY A 246 -4.28 23.59 -19.84
CA GLY A 246 -3.68 23.48 -21.18
C GLY A 246 -2.20 23.86 -21.20
N ILE A 247 -1.81 24.92 -20.49
CA ILE A 247 -0.42 25.36 -20.37
C ILE A 247 0.42 24.30 -19.63
N ILE A 248 -0.09 23.76 -18.52
CA ILE A 248 0.63 22.72 -17.75
C ILE A 248 0.86 21.47 -18.61
N ILE A 249 -0.15 21.03 -19.35
CA ILE A 249 -0.03 19.89 -20.29
C ILE A 249 0.93 20.21 -21.43
N LEU A 250 0.95 21.43 -21.94
CA LEU A 250 1.90 21.85 -22.99
C LEU A 250 3.35 21.76 -22.47
N VAL A 251 3.61 22.20 -21.24
CA VAL A 251 4.93 22.08 -20.59
C VAL A 251 5.33 20.60 -20.45
N ARG A 252 4.41 19.73 -20.03
CA ARG A 252 4.66 18.28 -19.97
C ARG A 252 5.04 17.71 -21.36
N LYS A 253 4.27 18.04 -22.40
CA LYS A 253 4.55 17.60 -23.77
C LYS A 253 5.90 18.12 -24.26
N TRP A 254 6.25 19.35 -23.93
CA TRP A 254 7.54 19.92 -24.23
C TRP A 254 8.70 19.19 -23.55
N PHE A 255 8.56 18.82 -22.26
CA PHE A 255 9.57 18.00 -21.57
C PHE A 255 9.77 16.62 -22.20
N TRP A 256 8.69 15.96 -22.62
CA TRP A 256 8.77 14.73 -23.41
C TRP A 256 9.53 14.94 -24.72
N PHE A 257 9.19 16.00 -25.46
CA PHE A 257 9.82 16.34 -26.73
C PHE A 257 11.34 16.54 -26.61
N ILE A 258 11.81 17.18 -25.55
CA ILE A 258 13.25 17.40 -25.31
C ILE A 258 13.95 16.22 -24.59
N GLY A 259 13.32 15.05 -24.50
CA GLY A 259 13.92 13.86 -23.90
C GLY A 259 14.09 13.91 -22.38
N LYS A 260 13.25 14.66 -21.67
CA LYS A 260 13.27 14.78 -20.19
C LYS A 260 12.02 14.14 -19.55
N PRO A 261 11.85 12.80 -19.61
CA PRO A 261 10.65 12.11 -19.13
C PRO A 261 10.44 12.25 -17.62
N ILE A 262 11.51 12.31 -16.81
CA ILE A 262 11.41 12.51 -15.35
C ILE A 262 10.76 13.86 -15.03
N LEU A 263 11.18 14.94 -15.72
CA LEU A 263 10.55 16.25 -15.54
C LEU A 263 9.10 16.27 -16.06
N ALA A 264 8.82 15.56 -17.15
CA ALA A 264 7.46 15.44 -17.65
C ALA A 264 6.53 14.72 -16.67
N ASN A 265 7.02 13.68 -15.99
CA ASN A 265 6.29 13.00 -14.91
C ASN A 265 6.13 13.92 -13.69
N ASN A 266 7.15 14.71 -13.36
CA ASN A 266 7.05 15.68 -12.27
C ASN A 266 5.96 16.74 -12.49
N VAL A 267 5.64 17.07 -13.74
CA VAL A 267 4.51 17.96 -14.06
C VAL A 267 3.16 17.32 -13.72
N MET A 268 3.01 15.99 -13.83
CA MET A 268 1.77 15.31 -13.43
C MET A 268 1.53 15.43 -11.93
N PHE A 269 2.57 15.33 -11.10
CA PHE A 269 2.44 15.57 -9.66
C PHE A 269 1.92 16.97 -9.33
N ILE A 270 2.24 17.99 -10.13
CA ILE A 270 1.69 19.35 -9.94
C ILE A 270 0.18 19.35 -10.13
N LEU A 271 -0.35 18.61 -11.11
CA LEU A 271 -1.79 18.55 -11.36
C LEU A 271 -2.57 17.88 -10.22
N GLU A 272 -1.95 16.92 -9.54
CA GLU A 272 -2.53 16.16 -8.43
C GLU A 272 -2.35 16.86 -7.06
N MET A 273 -1.60 17.96 -6.99
CA MET A 273 -1.44 18.72 -5.77
C MET A 273 -2.64 19.62 -5.50
N PRO A 274 -3.00 19.83 -4.20
CA PRO A 274 -3.99 20.83 -3.85
C PRO A 274 -3.46 22.25 -4.13
N PHE A 275 -4.35 23.18 -4.45
CA PHE A 275 -4.00 24.58 -4.75
C PHE A 275 -3.13 25.25 -3.67
N ARG A 276 -3.37 24.94 -2.39
CA ARG A 276 -2.55 25.43 -1.26
C ARG A 276 -1.07 25.07 -1.36
N SER A 277 -0.72 24.01 -2.07
CA SER A 277 0.68 23.61 -2.29
C SER A 277 1.46 24.65 -3.09
N VAL A 278 0.81 25.42 -3.98
CA VAL A 278 1.46 26.50 -4.74
C VAL A 278 2.08 27.53 -3.79
N ALA A 279 1.36 27.91 -2.73
CA ALA A 279 1.88 28.83 -1.73
C ALA A 279 3.05 28.22 -0.94
N ARG A 280 2.89 26.97 -0.48
CA ARG A 280 3.89 26.26 0.34
C ARG A 280 5.20 25.98 -0.41
N MET A 281 5.11 25.63 -1.69
CA MET A 281 6.27 25.25 -2.51
C MET A 281 6.95 26.42 -3.21
N SER A 282 6.38 27.63 -3.11
CA SER A 282 6.94 28.83 -3.74
C SER A 282 8.20 29.38 -3.06
N ALA A 283 8.69 28.75 -1.99
CA ALA A 283 9.74 29.29 -1.11
C ALA A 283 9.39 30.72 -0.64
N GLY A 284 8.11 30.92 -0.27
CA GLY A 284 7.58 32.20 0.13
C GLY A 284 7.25 33.14 -1.02
N ARG A 285 7.62 32.90 -2.28
CA ARG A 285 7.34 33.81 -3.41
C ARG A 285 5.84 33.99 -3.73
N PHE A 286 5.00 33.07 -3.28
CA PHE A 286 3.56 33.06 -3.47
C PHE A 286 2.86 32.87 -2.12
N ASN A 287 2.09 33.86 -1.67
CA ASN A 287 1.44 33.82 -0.36
C ASN A 287 -0.06 33.44 -0.45
N ILE A 288 -0.73 33.30 0.69
CA ILE A 288 -2.13 32.88 0.74
C ILE A 288 -3.11 33.89 0.09
N LYS A 289 -2.76 35.19 0.06
CA LYS A 289 -3.58 36.21 -0.60
C LYS A 289 -3.41 36.17 -2.13
N MET A 290 -2.21 35.85 -2.60
CA MET A 290 -1.99 35.56 -4.02
C MET A 290 -2.76 34.29 -4.43
N LEU A 291 -2.83 33.29 -3.54
CA LEU A 291 -3.65 32.10 -3.76
C LEU A 291 -5.13 32.42 -3.90
N SER A 292 -5.68 33.29 -3.05
CA SER A 292 -7.09 33.69 -3.20
C SER A 292 -7.35 34.43 -4.52
N GLY A 293 -6.38 35.20 -5.01
CA GLY A 293 -6.43 35.79 -6.36
C GLY A 293 -6.43 34.74 -7.47
N LEU A 294 -5.55 33.73 -7.39
CA LEU A 294 -5.52 32.62 -8.33
C LEU A 294 -6.84 31.82 -8.32
N LEU A 295 -7.35 31.47 -7.14
CA LEU A 295 -8.63 30.77 -7.00
C LEU A 295 -9.80 31.59 -7.54
N ALA A 296 -9.80 32.92 -7.33
CA ALA A 296 -10.81 33.79 -7.94
C ALA A 296 -10.77 33.74 -9.47
N MET A 297 -9.57 33.72 -10.07
CA MET A 297 -9.42 33.55 -11.52
C MET A 297 -9.90 32.17 -12.01
N VAL A 298 -9.55 31.10 -11.29
CA VAL A 298 -10.00 29.73 -11.61
C VAL A 298 -11.53 29.63 -11.54
N ASN A 299 -12.17 30.28 -10.58
CA ASN A 299 -13.62 30.32 -10.41
C ASN A 299 -14.33 31.37 -11.29
N GLY A 300 -13.70 31.83 -12.37
CA GLY A 300 -14.35 32.69 -13.38
C GLY A 300 -14.34 34.19 -13.08
N HIS A 301 -13.80 34.62 -11.94
CA HIS A 301 -13.63 36.03 -11.60
C HIS A 301 -12.24 36.55 -12.00
N PHE A 302 -11.91 36.42 -13.30
CA PHE A 302 -10.55 36.66 -13.81
C PHE A 302 -9.97 38.03 -13.41
N PHE A 303 -10.67 39.11 -13.73
CA PHE A 303 -10.17 40.47 -13.45
C PHE A 303 -10.02 40.77 -11.96
N LYS A 304 -10.95 40.29 -11.13
CA LYS A 304 -10.88 40.44 -9.66
C LYS A 304 -9.65 39.71 -9.10
N GLY A 305 -9.43 38.47 -9.53
CA GLY A 305 -8.30 37.68 -9.06
C GLY A 305 -6.96 38.22 -9.56
N LEU A 306 -6.89 38.71 -10.82
CA LEU A 306 -5.70 39.35 -11.37
C LEU A 306 -5.34 40.62 -10.59
N TYR A 307 -6.34 41.43 -10.24
CA TYR A 307 -6.13 42.61 -9.39
C TYR A 307 -5.54 42.23 -8.02
N ILE A 308 -6.07 41.19 -7.37
CA ILE A 308 -5.54 40.68 -6.09
C ILE A 308 -4.09 40.22 -6.23
N LEU A 309 -3.77 39.44 -7.28
CA LEU A 309 -2.43 38.95 -7.54
C LEU A 309 -1.41 40.08 -7.74
N ILE A 310 -1.75 41.05 -8.59
CA ILE A 310 -0.85 42.19 -8.88
C ILE A 310 -0.67 43.03 -7.62
N ARG A 311 -1.75 43.37 -6.91
CA ARG A 311 -1.69 44.17 -5.69
C ARG A 311 -0.82 43.53 -4.61
N GLU A 312 -0.97 42.23 -4.40
CA GLU A 312 -0.20 41.51 -3.38
C GLU A 312 1.24 41.25 -3.79
N LYS A 313 1.53 41.16 -5.11
CA LYS A 313 2.92 41.15 -5.59
C LYS A 313 3.61 42.50 -5.36
N LEU A 314 2.95 43.60 -5.73
CA LEU A 314 3.49 44.95 -5.56
C LEU A 314 3.68 45.36 -4.10
N ARG A 315 2.90 44.80 -3.16
CA ARG A 315 3.10 45.03 -1.71
C ARG A 315 4.34 44.36 -1.12
N ARG A 316 4.98 43.47 -1.88
CA ARG A 316 6.14 42.69 -1.44
C ARG A 316 7.45 43.14 -2.08
N GLU A 317 7.35 43.91 -3.16
CA GLU A 317 8.47 44.66 -3.76
C GLU A 317 8.69 45.96 -2.99
#